data_AF-A0A257GXC1-F1
#
_entry.id   AF-A0A257GXC1-F1
#
_cell.length_a   1.000
_cell.length_b   1.000
_cell.length_c   1.000
_cell.angle_alpha   90.00
_cell.angle_beta   90.00
_cell.angle_gamma   90.00
#
_symmetry.space_group_name_H-M   'P 1'
#
loop_
_entity.id
_entity.type
_entity.pdbx_description
1 polymer ?
#
loop_
_entity_poly.entity_id
_entity_poly.type
_entity_poly.pdbx_seq_one_letter_code
_entity_poly.pdbx_strand_id
1 'polypeptide(L)'
;MYLSQSPSSLPLAITMGDAAGIGPEIIAQLYREAPEDLAGSFVVGDVAIMRRAASISLRTGCLPLPVALIQNPAEAWSVPQLCIPVLQPCPGPGAVAWGQISPAAGAFAGACVVWAARSALRGQIAGLVTAPL
;
A
#
# COMPACT_ATOMS: atom_id res chain seq x y z
N MET A 1 -32.14 18.05 15.66
CA MET A 1 -31.55 17.99 14.31
C MET A 1 -30.51 16.88 14.35
N TYR A 2 -30.87 15.68 13.88
CA TYR A 2 -29.98 14.53 13.87
C TYR A 2 -28.83 14.81 12.92
N LEU A 3 -27.60 14.89 13.44
CA LEU A 3 -26.40 14.82 12.61
C LEU A 3 -26.36 13.40 12.06
N SER A 4 -26.68 13.24 10.77
CA SER A 4 -26.40 12.01 10.04
C SER A 4 -24.88 11.81 10.07
N GLN A 5 -24.40 10.86 10.86
CA GLN A 5 -23.05 10.33 10.68
C GLN A 5 -23.00 9.77 9.26
N SER A 6 -22.27 10.43 8.36
CA SER A 6 -21.78 9.77 7.15
C SER A 6 -21.09 8.48 7.63
N PRO A 7 -21.36 7.31 7.05
CA PRO A 7 -20.60 6.12 7.41
C PRO A 7 -19.13 6.51 7.29
N SER A 8 -18.36 6.36 8.36
CA SER A 8 -16.91 6.56 8.30
C SER A 8 -16.42 5.70 7.13
N SER A 9 -16.02 6.33 6.03
CA SER A 9 -15.74 5.62 4.80
C SER A 9 -14.60 4.65 5.10
N LEU A 10 -14.88 3.35 5.02
CA LEU A 10 -13.85 2.36 5.27
C LEU A 10 -12.74 2.54 4.22
N PRO A 11 -11.46 2.45 4.60
CA PRO A 11 -10.36 2.61 3.67
C PRO A 11 -10.35 1.55 2.55
N LEU A 12 -9.71 1.86 1.42
CA LEU A 12 -9.36 0.88 0.40
C LEU A 12 -7.95 0.31 0.64
N ALA A 13 -7.80 -1.01 0.56
CA ALA A 13 -6.48 -1.65 0.61
C ALA A 13 -5.92 -1.83 -0.80
N ILE A 14 -4.66 -1.46 -1.02
CA ILE A 14 -3.92 -1.72 -2.24
C ILE A 14 -2.86 -2.78 -1.91
N THR A 15 -2.98 -4.00 -2.43
CA THR A 15 -1.94 -5.01 -2.18
C THR A 15 -0.72 -4.71 -3.04
N MET A 16 0.47 -4.69 -2.45
CA MET A 16 1.73 -4.29 -3.09
C MET A 16 2.07 -5.08 -4.37
N GLY A 17 1.64 -6.33 -4.46
CA GLY A 17 2.00 -7.22 -5.57
C GLY A 17 3.36 -7.89 -5.36
N ASP A 18 3.96 -8.37 -6.44
CA ASP A 18 5.31 -8.96 -6.41
C ASP A 18 6.36 -7.88 -6.11
N ALA A 19 7.16 -8.11 -5.06
CA ALA A 19 8.28 -7.26 -4.65
C ALA A 19 9.40 -7.16 -5.70
N ALA A 20 9.51 -8.14 -6.60
CA ALA A 20 10.45 -8.14 -7.72
C ALA A 20 9.86 -7.48 -8.98
N GLY A 21 8.53 -7.30 -9.03
CA GLY A 21 7.80 -6.74 -10.15
C GLY A 21 7.69 -5.22 -10.09
N ILE A 22 6.78 -4.67 -10.89
CA ILE A 22 6.56 -3.22 -11.07
C ILE A 22 5.47 -2.64 -10.15
N GLY A 23 4.79 -3.49 -9.38
CA GLY A 23 3.66 -3.10 -8.52
C GLY A 23 4.01 -1.99 -7.52
N PRO A 24 5.08 -2.15 -6.72
CA PRO A 24 5.52 -1.12 -5.78
C PRO A 24 5.73 0.26 -6.43
N GLU A 25 6.29 0.32 -7.63
CA GLU A 25 6.63 1.54 -8.36
C GLU A 25 5.40 2.22 -8.95
N ILE A 26 4.45 1.44 -9.49
CA ILE A 26 3.16 1.94 -9.94
C ILE A 26 2.44 2.60 -8.76
N ILE A 27 2.40 1.93 -7.60
CA ILE A 27 1.78 2.48 -6.39
C ILE A 27 2.46 3.78 -5.97
N ALA A 28 3.80 3.80 -5.92
CA ALA A 28 4.54 5.00 -5.55
C ALA A 28 4.31 6.17 -6.52
N GLN A 29 4.14 5.90 -7.82
CA GLN A 29 3.77 6.91 -8.81
C GLN A 29 2.35 7.41 -8.59
N LEU A 30 1.37 6.53 -8.36
CA LEU A 30 -0.01 6.94 -8.11
C LEU A 30 -0.14 7.84 -6.88
N TYR A 31 0.53 7.53 -5.77
CA TYR A 31 0.55 8.41 -4.59
C TYR A 31 1.19 9.78 -4.84
N ARG A 32 2.04 9.91 -5.86
CA ARG A 32 2.66 11.18 -6.25
C ARG A 32 1.78 11.96 -7.22
N GLU A 33 1.19 11.27 -8.18
CA GLU A 33 0.52 11.88 -9.34
C GLU A 33 -0.96 12.13 -9.10
N ALA A 34 -1.60 11.30 -8.27
CA ALA A 34 -3.02 11.36 -7.95
C ALA A 34 -3.28 11.21 -6.43
N PRO A 35 -2.66 12.04 -5.56
CA PRO A 35 -2.80 11.91 -4.11
C PRO A 35 -4.24 12.12 -3.61
N GLU A 36 -5.06 12.87 -4.35
CA GLU A 36 -6.48 13.09 -4.02
C GLU A 36 -7.32 11.83 -4.27
N ASP A 37 -7.06 11.11 -5.37
CA ASP A 37 -7.76 9.86 -5.71
C ASP A 37 -7.39 8.72 -4.74
N LEU A 38 -6.19 8.79 -4.15
CA LEU A 38 -5.72 7.81 -3.16
C LEU A 38 -6.02 8.19 -1.70
N ALA A 39 -6.74 9.28 -1.46
CA ALA A 39 -7.14 9.67 -0.11
C ALA A 39 -7.96 8.55 0.56
N GLY A 40 -7.56 8.14 1.77
CA GLY A 40 -8.21 7.02 2.47
C GLY A 40 -7.89 5.64 1.90
N SER A 41 -6.86 5.50 1.07
CA SER A 41 -6.29 4.21 0.69
C SER A 41 -4.99 3.93 1.42
N PHE A 42 -4.63 2.65 1.56
CA PHE A 42 -3.34 2.23 2.11
C PHE A 42 -2.79 1.00 1.43
N VAL A 43 -1.47 0.85 1.48
CA VAL A 43 -0.77 -0.29 0.89
C VAL A 43 -0.68 -1.42 1.90
N VAL A 44 -1.06 -2.62 1.50
CA VAL A 44 -0.74 -3.86 2.23
C VAL A 44 0.54 -4.41 1.61
N GLY A 45 1.66 -4.27 2.32
CA GLY A 45 2.97 -4.52 1.74
C GLY A 45 4.13 -4.31 2.70
N ASP A 46 5.34 -4.33 2.16
CA ASP A 46 6.57 -4.16 2.94
C ASP A 46 7.04 -2.69 2.88
N VAL A 47 7.37 -2.14 4.04
CA VAL A 47 7.79 -0.75 4.18
C VAL A 47 9.12 -0.49 3.45
N ALA A 48 10.07 -1.42 3.49
CA ALA A 48 11.38 -1.22 2.87
C ALA A 48 11.28 -1.26 1.34
N ILE A 49 10.46 -2.14 0.79
CA ILE A 49 10.17 -2.22 -0.65
C ILE A 49 9.45 -0.96 -1.13
N MET A 50 8.43 -0.48 -0.41
CA MET A 50 7.76 0.78 -0.78
C MET A 50 8.69 2.00 -0.68
N ARG A 51 9.60 2.05 0.31
CA ARG A 51 10.63 3.10 0.39
C ARG A 51 11.59 3.05 -0.79
N ARG A 52 12.01 1.84 -1.18
CA ARG A 52 12.86 1.64 -2.36
C ARG A 52 12.13 2.13 -3.62
N ALA A 53 10.88 1.72 -3.82
CA ALA A 53 10.06 2.14 -4.96
C ALA A 53 9.89 3.67 -5.01
N ALA A 54 9.52 4.29 -3.89
CA ALA A 54 9.39 5.75 -3.77
C ALA A 54 10.70 6.50 -4.07
N SER A 55 11.85 5.86 -3.84
CA SER A 55 13.17 6.46 -4.08
C SER A 55 13.64 6.35 -5.53
N ILE A 56 13.16 5.36 -6.29
CA ILE A 56 13.56 5.20 -7.69
C ILE A 56 12.53 5.77 -8.67
N SER A 57 11.26 5.85 -8.29
CA SER A 57 10.17 6.42 -9.10
C SER A 57 10.15 7.96 -9.04
N LEU A 58 11.32 8.58 -8.86
CA LEU A 58 11.46 10.02 -8.75
C LEU A 58 11.46 10.70 -10.11
N ARG A 59 10.81 11.86 -10.17
CA ARG A 59 11.08 12.83 -11.22
C ARG A 59 12.34 13.63 -10.86
N THR A 60 13.09 14.04 -11.87
CA THR A 60 14.28 14.87 -11.69
C THR A 60 13.96 16.10 -10.84
N GLY A 61 14.72 16.30 -9.76
CA GLY A 61 14.52 17.42 -8.83
C GLY A 61 13.47 17.21 -7.73
N CYS A 62 12.85 16.03 -7.64
CA CYS A 62 11.91 15.69 -6.57
C CYS A 62 12.54 14.80 -5.49
N LEU A 63 12.06 14.96 -4.24
CA LEU A 63 12.38 14.05 -3.14
C LEU A 63 11.50 12.78 -3.16
N PRO A 64 11.96 11.66 -2.58
CA PRO A 64 11.15 10.47 -2.32
C PRO A 64 9.89 10.79 -1.53
N LEU A 65 8.79 10.12 -1.86
CA LEU A 65 7.62 10.19 -1.00
C LEU A 65 7.96 9.52 0.34
N PRO A 66 7.62 10.14 1.48
CA PRO A 66 7.67 9.48 2.76
C PRO A 66 6.76 8.25 2.77
N VAL A 67 7.16 7.23 3.54
CA VAL A 67 6.40 6.00 3.74
C VAL A 67 6.12 5.87 5.24
N ALA A 68 4.83 5.87 5.60
CA ALA A 68 4.36 5.78 6.97
C ALA A 68 3.88 4.35 7.25
N LEU A 69 4.49 3.69 8.24
CA LEU A 69 3.97 2.43 8.77
C LEU A 69 2.72 2.73 9.60
N ILE A 70 1.59 2.14 9.22
CA ILE A 70 0.34 2.20 9.97
C ILE A 70 0.05 0.85 10.63
N GLN A 71 -0.64 0.87 11.77
CA GLN A 71 -0.95 -0.33 12.56
C GLN A 71 -2.34 -0.90 12.26
N ASN A 72 -3.26 -0.07 11.78
CA ASN A 72 -4.61 -0.49 11.43
C ASN A 72 -5.16 0.34 10.25
N PRO A 73 -6.18 -0.15 9.53
CA PRO A 73 -6.71 0.52 8.34
C PRO A 73 -7.15 1.98 8.59
N ALA A 74 -7.79 2.26 9.72
CA ALA A 74 -8.40 3.57 9.98
C ALA A 74 -7.36 4.70 10.02
N GLU A 75 -6.11 4.40 10.37
CA GLU A 75 -5.00 5.36 10.35
C GLU A 75 -4.72 5.93 8.95
N ALA A 76 -5.13 5.25 7.86
CA ALA A 76 -4.98 5.73 6.49
C ALA A 76 -5.59 7.13 6.28
N TRP A 77 -6.67 7.46 6.99
CA TRP A 77 -7.31 8.78 6.93
C TRP A 77 -6.52 9.90 7.62
N SER A 78 -5.60 9.54 8.51
CA SER A 78 -4.77 10.49 9.26
C SER A 78 -3.39 10.70 8.63
N VAL A 79 -3.02 9.88 7.65
CA VAL A 79 -1.75 10.04 6.94
C VAL A 79 -1.84 11.24 5.99
N PRO A 80 -0.89 12.18 6.03
CA PRO A 80 -0.90 13.33 5.12
C PRO A 80 -0.86 12.92 3.65
N GLN A 81 -1.40 13.77 2.78
CA GLN A 81 -1.20 13.63 1.34
C GLN A 81 0.30 13.62 0.99
N LEU A 82 0.64 13.02 -0.16
CA LEU A 82 2.04 12.81 -0.58
C LEU A 82 2.86 11.99 0.43
N CYS A 83 2.20 11.10 1.17
CA CYS A 83 2.83 10.07 2.00
C CYS A 83 2.15 8.73 1.69
N ILE A 84 2.92 7.64 1.64
CA ILE A 84 2.42 6.31 1.37
C ILE A 84 2.15 5.60 2.71
N PRO A 85 0.88 5.46 3.15
CA PRO A 85 0.53 4.60 4.28
C PRO A 85 0.74 3.12 3.90
N VAL A 86 1.50 2.40 4.71
CA VAL A 86 1.79 0.98 4.53
C VAL A 86 1.42 0.22 5.80
N LEU A 87 0.57 -0.79 5.65
CA LEU A 87 0.31 -1.79 6.67
C LEU A 87 1.07 -3.05 6.30
N GLN A 88 1.97 -3.49 7.19
CA GLN A 88 2.82 -4.65 6.96
C GLN A 88 2.29 -5.88 7.72
N PRO A 89 1.64 -6.85 7.04
CA PRO A 89 0.89 -7.91 7.70
C PRO A 89 1.78 -9.00 8.33
N CYS A 90 3.03 -9.11 7.88
CA CYS A 90 4.03 -10.06 8.36
C CYS A 90 5.44 -9.52 8.02
N PRO A 91 6.52 -10.13 8.54
CA PRO A 91 7.87 -9.80 8.10
C PRO A 91 8.01 -9.86 6.57
N GLY A 92 8.65 -8.85 5.99
CA GLY A 92 8.87 -8.75 4.54
C GLY A 92 9.78 -9.84 3.99
N PRO A 93 9.87 -9.96 2.65
CA PRO A 93 10.65 -11.00 1.98
C PRO A 93 12.17 -10.76 2.03
N GLY A 94 12.63 -9.69 2.69
CA GLY A 94 14.02 -9.26 2.70
C GLY A 94 14.44 -8.61 1.37
N ALA A 95 15.72 -8.71 1.03
CA ALA A 95 16.24 -8.17 -0.22
C ALA A 95 15.75 -8.99 -1.42
N VAL A 96 15.09 -8.33 -2.37
CA VAL A 96 14.58 -8.94 -3.60
C VAL A 96 15.24 -8.29 -4.82
N ALA A 97 15.69 -9.13 -5.75
CA ALA A 97 16.27 -8.72 -7.03
C ALA A 97 15.17 -8.38 -8.05
N TRP A 98 15.42 -7.39 -8.91
CA TRP A 98 14.42 -6.81 -9.81
C TRP A 98 14.20 -7.74 -11.00
N GLY A 99 12.93 -7.97 -11.35
CA GLY A 99 12.55 -8.84 -12.47
C GLY A 99 12.99 -10.30 -12.30
N GLN A 100 13.39 -10.72 -11.10
CA GLN A 100 13.81 -12.09 -10.82
C GLN A 100 12.78 -12.77 -9.93
N ILE A 101 12.27 -13.91 -10.41
CA ILE A 101 11.32 -14.73 -9.67
C ILE A 101 11.94 -15.13 -8.33
N SER A 102 11.20 -14.86 -7.24
CA SER A 102 11.62 -15.17 -5.88
C SER A 102 10.49 -15.86 -5.11
N PRO A 103 10.71 -17.07 -4.56
CA PRO A 103 9.71 -17.73 -3.71
C PRO A 103 9.31 -16.90 -2.49
N ALA A 104 10.25 -16.16 -1.90
CA ALA A 104 9.98 -15.29 -0.77
C ALA A 104 9.08 -14.10 -1.17
N ALA A 105 9.33 -13.50 -2.35
CA ALA A 105 8.52 -12.41 -2.86
C ALA A 105 7.08 -12.87 -3.17
N GLY A 106 6.92 -14.00 -3.85
CA GLY A 106 5.60 -14.57 -4.15
C GLY A 106 4.82 -14.96 -2.89
N ALA A 107 5.49 -15.57 -1.90
CA ALA A 107 4.86 -15.89 -0.62
C ALA A 107 4.38 -14.63 0.13
N PHE A 108 5.17 -13.56 0.12
CA PHE A 108 4.81 -12.30 0.75
C PHE A 108 3.66 -11.58 0.00
N ALA A 109 3.69 -11.56 -1.34
CA ALA A 109 2.60 -11.02 -2.16
C ALA A 109 1.28 -11.75 -1.85
N GLY A 110 1.31 -13.08 -1.80
CA GLY A 110 0.16 -13.90 -1.40
C GLY A 110 -0.33 -13.59 0.01
N ALA A 111 0.56 -13.41 0.99
CA ALA A 111 0.20 -13.03 2.35
C ALA A 111 -0.50 -11.66 2.40
N CYS A 112 -0.07 -10.69 1.58
CA CYS A 112 -0.72 -9.39 1.46
C CYS A 112 -2.15 -9.50 0.92
N VAL A 113 -2.36 -10.30 -0.13
CA VAL A 113 -3.71 -10.55 -0.68
C VAL A 113 -4.60 -11.24 0.34
N VAL A 114 -4.09 -12.27 1.02
CA VAL A 114 -4.85 -13.00 2.05
C VAL A 114 -5.25 -12.08 3.19
N TRP A 115 -4.34 -11.21 3.66
CA TRP A 115 -4.66 -10.23 4.69
C TRP A 115 -5.76 -9.27 4.22
N ALA A 116 -5.63 -8.69 3.02
CA ALA A 116 -6.58 -7.73 2.48
C ALA A 116 -7.97 -8.35 2.28
N ALA A 117 -8.04 -9.53 1.66
CA ALA A 117 -9.29 -10.26 1.46
C ALA A 117 -9.99 -10.58 2.79
N ARG A 118 -9.23 -11.06 3.80
CA ARG A 118 -9.79 -11.34 5.13
C ARG A 118 -10.27 -10.08 5.84
N SER A 119 -9.55 -8.95 5.70
CA SER A 119 -9.96 -7.67 6.26
C SER A 119 -11.24 -7.14 5.61
N ALA A 120 -11.39 -7.31 4.28
CA ALA A 120 -12.62 -6.95 3.57
C ALA A 120 -13.81 -7.80 4.04
N LEU A 121 -13.63 -9.12 4.14
CA LEU A 121 -14.66 -10.04 4.63
C LEU A 121 -15.09 -9.76 6.08
N ARG A 122 -14.20 -9.17 6.90
CA ARG A 122 -14.52 -8.73 8.27
C ARG A 122 -15.12 -7.31 8.33
N GLY A 123 -15.31 -6.63 7.21
CA GLY A 123 -15.81 -5.25 7.17
C GLY A 123 -14.83 -4.22 7.74
N GLN A 124 -13.52 -4.51 7.72
CA GLN A 124 -12.48 -3.59 8.22
C GLN A 124 -11.98 -2.61 7.16
N ILE A 125 -12.24 -2.92 5.89
CA ILE A 125 -11.90 -2.11 4.71
C ILE A 125 -13.08 -2.17 3.72
N ALA A 126 -13.23 -1.16 2.87
CA ALA A 126 -14.31 -1.09 1.89
C ALA A 126 -14.10 -2.08 0.73
N GLY A 127 -12.85 -2.43 0.44
CA GLY A 127 -12.48 -3.30 -0.66
C GLY A 127 -10.96 -3.37 -0.82
N LEU A 128 -10.52 -4.16 -1.79
CA LEU A 128 -9.12 -4.26 -2.16
C LEU A 128 -8.88 -4.07 -3.66
N VAL A 129 -7.72 -3.52 -4.00
CA VAL A 129 -7.18 -3.41 -5.36
C VAL A 129 -5.82 -4.12 -5.35
N THR A 130 -5.57 -4.94 -6.35
CA THR A 130 -4.32 -5.72 -6.42
C THR A 130 -3.38 -5.16 -7.47
N ALA A 131 -2.16 -4.79 -7.08
CA ALA A 131 -1.06 -4.63 -8.03
C ALA A 131 -0.64 -6.00 -8.62
N PRO A 132 0.07 -6.05 -9.76
CA PRO A 132 0.50 -7.30 -10.38
C PRO A 132 1.36 -8.17 -9.46
N LEU A 133 1.17 -9.49 -9.54
CA LEU A 133 1.82 -10.50 -8.72
C LEU A 133 2.15 -11.76 -9.53
#